data_AF-A0AAN6XSZ7-F1
#
_entry.id   AF-A0AAN6XSZ7-F1
#
_cell.length_a   1.000
_cell.length_b   1.000
_cell.length_c   1.000
_cell.angle_alpha   90.00
_cell.angle_beta   90.00
_cell.angle_gamma   90.00
#
_symmetry.space_group_name_H-M   'P 1'
#
loop_
_entity.id
_entity.type
_entity.pdbx_description
1 polymer ?
#
loop_
_entity_poly.entity_id
_entity_poly.type
_entity_poly.pdbx_seq_one_letter_code
_entity_poly.pdbx_strand_id
1 'polypeptide(L)'
;WLYQLKEYAAWVDGAGPSTLWLTGPPGCGKSVLFGQILHRRPEPPSTQKQYVLEFVCNSQHEMASTPMNIASAILWQLTEWLPRLVDEAQPESRPGDKFSKLTRKYDLEDLCNLLFQTLSKLTESAAVLVAIDALDEC
;
A
#
# COMPACT_ATOMS: atom_id res chain seq x y z
N TRP A 1 -10.15 -16.69 15.05
CA TRP A 1 -9.11 -17.67 14.73
C TRP A 1 -7.85 -16.99 14.22
N LEU A 2 -7.88 -16.12 13.19
CA LEU A 2 -6.68 -15.44 12.66
C LEU A 2 -5.82 -14.78 13.75
N TYR A 3 -6.44 -13.98 14.63
CA TYR A 3 -5.74 -13.25 15.71
C TYR A 3 -5.10 -14.14 16.78
N GLN A 4 -5.37 -15.45 16.75
CA GLN A 4 -4.78 -16.44 17.67
C GLN A 4 -3.60 -17.18 17.02
N LEU A 5 -3.35 -16.96 15.73
CA LEU A 5 -2.22 -17.55 15.03
C LEU A 5 -0.92 -16.86 15.44
N LYS A 6 0.11 -17.67 15.68
CA LYS A 6 1.44 -17.17 16.09
C LYS A 6 2.08 -16.35 14.99
N GLU A 7 1.82 -16.71 13.74
CA GLU A 7 2.28 -16.02 12.53
C GLU A 7 1.67 -14.62 12.45
N TYR A 8 0.38 -14.48 12.76
CA TYR A 8 -0.27 -13.18 12.83
C TYR A 8 0.32 -12.32 13.96
N ALA A 9 0.48 -12.89 15.16
CA ALA A 9 1.09 -12.18 16.28
C ALA A 9 2.54 -11.74 15.97
N ALA A 10 3.35 -12.63 15.39
CA ALA A 10 4.73 -12.32 15.02
C ALA A 10 4.82 -11.24 13.92
N TRP A 11 3.90 -11.24 12.95
CA TRP A 11 3.80 -10.17 11.95
C TRP A 11 3.43 -8.84 12.60
N VAL A 12 2.45 -8.83 13.50
CA VAL A 12 2.02 -7.63 14.24
C VAL A 12 3.15 -7.05 15.09
N ASP A 13 3.88 -7.90 15.81
CA ASP A 13 4.95 -7.49 16.73
C ASP A 13 6.26 -7.12 16.00
N GLY A 14 6.32 -7.27 14.68
CA GLY A 14 7.54 -7.06 13.89
C GLY A 14 8.65 -8.09 14.15
N ALA A 15 8.34 -9.16 14.89
CA ALA A 15 9.26 -10.25 15.20
C ALA A 15 9.33 -11.32 14.10
N GLY A 16 8.38 -11.29 13.17
CA GLY A 16 8.29 -12.19 12.02
C GLY A 16 8.58 -11.50 10.68
N PRO A 17 8.22 -12.14 9.55
CA PRO A 17 8.25 -11.51 8.23
C PRO A 17 7.44 -10.21 8.23
N SER A 18 7.86 -9.20 7.46
CA SER A 18 7.11 -7.96 7.27
C SER A 18 5.86 -8.13 6.39
N THR A 19 5.70 -9.29 5.77
CA THR A 19 4.59 -9.61 4.86
C THR A 19 3.63 -10.61 5.48
N LEU A 20 2.34 -10.28 5.50
CA LEU A 20 1.24 -11.18 5.82
C LEU A 20 0.49 -11.54 4.54
N TRP A 21 0.47 -12.82 4.18
CA TRP A 21 -0.22 -13.31 2.98
C TRP A 21 -1.52 -14.01 3.36
N LEU A 22 -2.66 -13.50 2.89
CA LEU A 22 -3.98 -14.08 3.13
C LEU A 22 -4.45 -14.80 1.87
N THR A 23 -4.64 -16.12 1.97
CA THR A 23 -5.11 -16.94 0.85
C THR A 23 -6.37 -17.71 1.22
N GLY A 24 -7.13 -18.06 0.20
CA GLY A 24 -8.33 -18.87 0.37
C GLY A 24 -9.23 -18.81 -0.85
N PRO A 25 -10.24 -19.70 -0.92
CA PRO A 25 -11.17 -19.74 -2.04
C PRO A 25 -11.92 -18.40 -2.25
N PRO A 26 -12.44 -18.16 -3.46
CA PRO A 26 -13.40 -17.07 -3.69
C PRO A 26 -14.57 -17.15 -2.71
N GLY A 27 -15.06 -16.01 -2.23
CA GLY A 27 -16.22 -15.93 -1.34
C GLY A 27 -15.99 -16.35 0.13
N CYS A 28 -14.78 -16.76 0.54
CA CYS A 28 -14.52 -17.13 1.94
C CYS A 28 -14.35 -15.95 2.92
N GLY A 29 -14.58 -14.71 2.45
CA GLY A 29 -14.51 -13.50 3.27
C GLY A 29 -13.12 -12.89 3.41
N LYS A 30 -12.19 -13.13 2.47
CA LYS A 30 -10.83 -12.56 2.50
C LYS A 30 -10.82 -11.03 2.62
N SER A 31 -11.55 -10.32 1.76
CA SER A 31 -11.66 -8.85 1.80
C SER A 31 -12.27 -8.33 3.10
N VAL A 32 -13.25 -9.07 3.67
CA VAL A 32 -13.82 -8.75 4.99
C VAL A 32 -12.75 -8.91 6.08
N LEU A 33 -11.99 -9.99 6.04
CA LEU A 33 -10.90 -10.24 6.98
C LEU A 33 -9.76 -9.21 6.83
N PHE A 34 -9.44 -8.83 5.60
CA PHE A 34 -8.48 -7.78 5.26
C PHE A 34 -8.89 -6.44 5.90
N GLY A 35 -10.14 -6.02 5.71
CA GLY A 35 -10.67 -4.82 6.38
C GLY A 35 -10.65 -4.91 7.91
N GLN A 36 -10.92 -6.09 8.49
CA GLN A 36 -10.82 -6.29 9.93
C GLN A 36 -9.36 -6.22 10.44
N ILE A 37 -8.38 -6.68 9.66
CA ILE A 37 -6.95 -6.53 10.02
C ILE A 37 -6.56 -5.07 10.00
N LEU A 38 -6.95 -4.33 8.97
CA LEU A 38 -6.69 -2.89 8.89
C LEU A 38 -7.34 -2.15 10.04
N HIS A 39 -8.58 -2.47 10.41
CA HIS A 39 -9.28 -1.83 11.50
C HIS A 39 -8.70 -2.15 12.89
N ARG A 40 -8.22 -3.38 13.10
CA ARG A 40 -7.72 -3.85 14.41
C ARG A 40 -6.20 -3.79 14.56
N ARG A 41 -5.49 -3.24 13.57
CA ARG A 41 -4.04 -3.09 13.63
C ARG A 41 -3.65 -2.33 14.91
N PRO A 42 -2.51 -2.66 15.54
CA PRO A 42 -2.02 -1.84 16.62
C PRO A 42 -1.70 -0.44 16.12
N GLU A 43 -2.09 0.55 16.90
CA GLU A 43 -1.55 1.89 16.74
C GLU A 43 -0.09 1.88 17.20
N PRO A 44 0.82 2.54 16.45
CA PRO A 44 2.18 2.71 16.94
C PRO A 44 2.18 3.53 18.24
N PRO A 45 3.31 3.56 18.98
CA PRO A 45 3.46 4.48 20.10
C PRO A 45 3.08 5.90 19.69
N SER A 46 2.45 6.68 20.59
CA SER A 46 1.91 8.02 20.28
C SER A 46 2.94 9.01 19.70
N THR A 47 4.22 8.71 19.80
CA THR A 47 5.36 9.48 19.27
C THR A 47 5.73 9.14 17.83
N GLN A 48 5.21 8.05 17.27
CA GLN A 48 5.53 7.55 15.93
C GLN A 48 4.30 7.65 15.03
N LYS A 49 4.46 8.23 13.83
CA LYS A 49 3.38 8.31 12.85
C LYS A 49 3.09 6.93 12.24
N GLN A 50 1.84 6.69 11.83
CA GLN A 50 1.45 5.53 11.02
C GLN A 50 0.91 5.99 9.67
N TYR A 51 1.35 5.34 8.60
CA TYR A 51 0.76 5.48 7.27
C TYR A 51 0.18 4.14 6.84
N VAL A 52 -1.04 4.17 6.34
CA VAL A 52 -1.70 3.01 5.75
C VAL A 52 -2.02 3.34 4.31
N LEU A 53 -1.50 2.52 3.41
CA LEU A 53 -1.62 2.69 1.96
C LEU A 53 -2.39 1.48 1.45
N GLU A 54 -3.52 1.72 0.78
CA GLU A 54 -4.47 0.66 0.40
C GLU A 54 -4.64 0.61 -1.11
N PHE A 55 -4.67 -0.59 -1.66
CA PHE A 55 -5.04 -0.83 -3.05
C PHE A 55 -5.88 -2.09 -3.16
N VAL A 56 -6.88 -2.08 -4.04
CA VAL A 56 -7.74 -3.25 -4.30
C VAL A 56 -7.64 -3.53 -5.79
N CYS A 57 -7.09 -4.70 -6.16
CA CYS A 57 -7.18 -5.16 -7.54
C CYS A 57 -8.65 -5.48 -7.86
N ASN A 58 -9.05 -5.18 -9.09
CA ASN A 58 -10.38 -5.48 -9.58
C ASN A 58 -10.28 -6.00 -11.01
N SER A 59 -10.67 -7.26 -11.20
CA SER A 59 -10.69 -7.95 -12.50
C SER A 59 -11.65 -7.32 -13.51
N GLN A 60 -12.68 -6.58 -13.08
CA GLN A 60 -13.57 -5.86 -13.99
C GLN A 60 -12.92 -4.63 -14.61
N HIS A 61 -11.80 -4.18 -14.05
CA HIS A 61 -11.02 -3.03 -14.50
C HIS A 61 -9.55 -3.46 -14.65
N GLU A 62 -9.28 -4.47 -15.47
CA GLU A 62 -7.93 -5.03 -15.68
C GLU A 62 -6.88 -3.94 -15.98
N MET A 63 -7.23 -2.93 -16.78
CA MET A 63 -6.34 -1.81 -17.08
C MET A 63 -6.05 -0.91 -15.88
N ALA A 64 -6.83 -0.99 -14.80
CA ALA A 64 -6.61 -0.27 -13.54
C ALA A 64 -5.69 -1.04 -12.58
N SER A 65 -5.59 -2.37 -12.70
CA SER A 65 -4.91 -3.26 -11.74
C SER A 65 -3.50 -3.67 -12.20
N THR A 66 -2.88 -2.95 -13.15
CA THR A 66 -1.51 -3.27 -13.61
C THR A 66 -0.47 -2.99 -12.52
N PRO A 67 0.70 -3.66 -12.52
CA PRO A 67 1.79 -3.34 -11.57
C PRO A 67 2.18 -1.85 -11.57
N MET A 68 2.17 -1.23 -12.76
CA MET A 68 2.41 0.21 -12.95
C MET A 68 1.42 1.06 -12.16
N ASN A 69 0.14 0.67 -12.20
CA ASN A 69 -0.94 1.39 -11.56
C ASN A 69 -0.96 1.17 -10.05
N ILE A 70 -0.66 -0.04 -9.57
CA ILE A 70 -0.51 -0.32 -8.14
C ILE A 70 0.61 0.56 -7.57
N ALA A 71 1.80 0.54 -8.18
CA ALA A 71 2.94 1.35 -7.74
C ALA A 71 2.60 2.85 -7.77
N SER A 72 1.97 3.32 -8.85
CA SER A 72 1.52 4.71 -8.98
C SER A 72 0.49 5.11 -7.93
N ALA A 73 -0.44 4.24 -7.59
CA ALA A 73 -1.49 4.50 -6.61
C ALA A 73 -0.92 4.61 -5.20
N ILE A 74 0.02 3.73 -4.86
CA ILE A 74 0.70 3.74 -3.56
C ILE A 74 1.56 5.00 -3.44
N LEU A 75 2.34 5.33 -4.48
CA LEU A 75 3.11 6.58 -4.53
C LEU A 75 2.20 7.81 -4.41
N TRP A 76 1.07 7.81 -5.11
CA TRP A 76 0.12 8.91 -5.04
C TRP A 76 -0.45 9.09 -3.63
N GLN A 77 -0.83 8.00 -2.95
CA GLN A 77 -1.27 8.08 -1.57
C GLN A 77 -0.17 8.68 -0.68
N LEU A 78 1.10 8.36 -0.88
CA LEU A 78 2.21 8.98 -0.14
C LEU A 78 2.32 10.50 -0.41
N THR A 79 2.02 10.93 -1.63
CA THR A 79 2.10 12.36 -2.00
C THR A 79 1.09 13.24 -1.27
N GLU A 80 -0.08 12.70 -0.90
CA GLU A 80 -1.07 13.46 -0.13
C GLU A 80 -0.56 13.82 1.27
N TRP A 81 0.35 13.00 1.82
CA TRP A 81 0.84 13.12 3.19
C TRP A 81 2.23 13.73 3.26
N LEU A 82 2.99 13.63 2.17
CA LEU A 82 4.33 14.18 2.02
C LEU A 82 4.38 15.06 0.76
N PRO A 83 3.84 16.31 0.83
CA PRO A 83 3.81 17.20 -0.33
C PRO A 83 5.19 17.48 -0.95
N ARG A 84 6.27 17.33 -0.18
CA ARG A 84 7.65 17.46 -0.66
C ARG A 84 8.08 16.38 -1.66
N LEU A 85 7.39 15.24 -1.72
CA LEU A 85 7.57 14.25 -2.81
C LEU A 85 7.06 14.81 -4.15
N VAL A 86 6.23 15.86 -4.11
CA VAL A 86 5.52 16.45 -5.26
C VAL A 86 6.16 17.78 -5.69
N ASP A 87 7.14 18.32 -4.98
CA ASP A 87 7.85 19.52 -5.46
C ASP A 87 8.65 19.25 -6.76
N GLU A 88 8.89 17.98 -7.11
CA GLU A 88 9.36 17.54 -8.43
C GLU A 88 8.24 17.23 -9.45
N ALA A 89 6.98 17.32 -9.02
CA ALA A 89 5.77 17.01 -9.79
C ALA A 89 4.69 18.09 -9.61
N GLN A 90 4.92 19.26 -10.21
CA GLN A 90 4.11 20.49 -10.23
C GLN A 90 2.61 20.47 -9.81
N PRO A 91 2.08 21.59 -9.25
CA PRO A 91 0.90 21.59 -8.38
C PRO A 91 -0.48 21.44 -9.05
N GLU A 92 -0.62 21.59 -10.36
CA GLU A 92 -1.91 22.00 -10.94
C GLU A 92 -2.75 20.89 -11.59
N SER A 93 -2.87 19.71 -10.99
CA SER A 93 -3.61 18.61 -11.65
C SER A 93 -4.64 17.98 -10.75
N ARG A 94 -5.82 17.70 -11.33
CA ARG A 94 -6.93 16.98 -10.68
C ARG A 94 -6.43 15.60 -10.20
N PRO A 95 -7.01 15.01 -9.15
CA PRO A 95 -6.55 13.75 -8.56
C PRO A 95 -6.29 12.63 -9.58
N GLY A 96 -7.12 12.50 -10.62
CA GLY A 96 -6.94 11.51 -11.70
C GLY A 96 -5.84 11.84 -12.72
N ASP A 97 -5.50 13.12 -12.90
CA ASP A 97 -4.48 13.52 -13.88
C ASP A 97 -3.07 13.21 -13.39
N LYS A 98 -2.80 13.30 -12.08
CA LYS A 98 -1.47 13.02 -11.51
C LYS A 98 -1.08 11.55 -11.64
N PHE A 99 -2.05 10.65 -11.43
CA PHE A 99 -1.87 9.22 -11.66
C PHE A 99 -1.41 8.93 -13.09
N SER A 100 -2.12 9.51 -14.07
CA SER A 100 -1.77 9.40 -15.48
C SER A 100 -0.45 10.08 -15.87
N LYS A 101 0.07 10.99 -15.05
CA LYS A 101 1.36 11.65 -15.26
C LYS A 101 2.52 10.79 -14.80
N LEU A 102 2.39 10.11 -13.64
CA LEU A 102 3.42 9.18 -13.16
C LEU A 102 3.63 8.05 -14.16
N THR A 103 2.53 7.43 -14.62
CA THR A 103 2.57 6.35 -15.61
C THR A 103 3.02 6.77 -17.01
N ARG A 104 2.99 8.09 -17.32
CA ARG A 104 3.52 8.65 -18.58
C ARG A 104 4.98 9.09 -18.48
N LYS A 105 5.46 9.41 -17.28
CA LYS A 105 6.81 9.97 -17.04
C LYS A 105 7.84 8.89 -16.74
N TYR A 106 7.42 7.83 -16.06
CA TYR A 106 8.30 6.77 -15.55
C TYR A 106 7.85 5.43 -16.09
N ASP A 107 8.80 4.54 -16.32
CA ASP A 107 8.50 3.13 -16.54
C ASP A 107 8.26 2.40 -15.20
N LEU A 108 7.96 1.11 -15.25
CA LEU A 108 7.66 0.32 -14.06
C LEU A 108 8.88 0.22 -13.12
N GLU A 109 10.08 0.10 -13.68
CA GLU A 109 11.30 -0.04 -12.89
C GLU A 109 11.59 1.25 -12.13
N ASP A 110 11.50 2.39 -12.81
CA ASP A 110 11.63 3.72 -12.22
C ASP A 110 10.61 3.97 -11.09
N LEU A 111 9.35 3.61 -11.31
CA LEU A 111 8.30 3.77 -10.28
C LEU A 111 8.54 2.87 -9.08
N CYS A 112 8.91 1.61 -9.29
CA CYS A 112 9.26 0.69 -8.22
C CYS A 112 10.46 1.23 -7.41
N ASN A 113 11.51 1.69 -8.09
CA ASN A 113 12.68 2.28 -7.45
C ASN A 113 12.30 3.51 -6.61
N LEU A 114 11.49 4.41 -7.14
CA LEU A 114 11.01 5.58 -6.42
C LEU A 114 10.17 5.19 -5.20
N LEU A 115 9.28 4.19 -5.35
CA LEU A 115 8.47 3.67 -4.27
C LEU A 115 9.33 3.08 -3.15
N PHE A 116 10.27 2.19 -3.48
CA PHE A 116 11.16 1.57 -2.49
C PHE A 116 12.03 2.60 -1.78
N GLN A 117 12.61 3.57 -2.49
CA GLN A 117 13.40 4.64 -1.88
C GLN A 117 12.57 5.50 -0.93
N THR A 118 11.33 5.83 -1.33
CA THR A 118 10.42 6.63 -0.52
C THR A 118 10.02 5.87 0.75
N LEU A 119 9.60 4.61 0.60
CA LEU A 119 9.22 3.76 1.73
C LEU A 119 10.38 3.55 2.69
N SER A 120 11.60 3.30 2.19
CA SER A 120 12.79 3.10 3.02
C SER A 120 13.06 4.29 3.94
N LYS A 121 13.05 5.51 3.38
CA LYS A 121 13.23 6.75 4.16
C LYS A 121 12.09 6.97 5.15
N LEU A 122 10.84 6.69 4.74
CA LEU A 122 9.68 6.89 5.59
C LEU A 122 9.70 5.96 6.81
N THR A 123 10.13 4.71 6.61
CA THR A 123 10.24 3.70 7.67
C THR A 123 11.29 4.02 8.73
N GLU A 124 12.18 4.99 8.50
CA GLU A 124 13.13 5.49 9.53
C GLU A 124 12.43 6.26 10.66
N SER A 125 11.24 6.83 10.39
CA SER A 125 10.56 7.75 11.32
C SER A 125 9.06 7.47 11.51
N ALA A 126 8.50 6.53 10.74
CA ALA A 126 7.09 6.19 10.78
C ALA A 126 6.87 4.70 10.53
N ALA A 127 5.78 4.16 11.09
CA ALA A 127 5.30 2.84 10.71
C ALA A 127 4.52 2.96 9.39
N VAL A 128 4.81 2.09 8.42
CA VAL A 128 4.12 2.08 7.12
C VAL A 128 3.53 0.69 6.87
N LEU A 129 2.23 0.64 6.60
CA LEU A 129 1.52 -0.57 6.20
C LEU A 129 1.03 -0.40 4.76
N VAL A 130 1.52 -1.25 3.86
CA VAL A 130 1.00 -1.35 2.49
C VAL A 130 0.06 -2.55 2.44
N ALA A 131 -1.19 -2.30 2.07
CA ALA A 131 -2.24 -3.29 2.05
C ALA A 131 -2.77 -3.42 0.63
N ILE A 132 -2.65 -4.61 0.04
CA ILE A 132 -3.13 -4.90 -1.31
C ILE A 132 -4.13 -6.05 -1.24
N ASP A 133 -5.38 -5.79 -1.57
CA ASP A 133 -6.44 -6.80 -1.61
C ASP A 133 -6.63 -7.35 -3.03
N ALA A 134 -7.10 -8.59 -3.11
CA ALA A 134 -7.40 -9.31 -4.35
C ALA A 134 -6.25 -9.35 -5.37
N LEU A 135 -4.99 -9.48 -4.92
CA LEU A 135 -3.82 -9.45 -5.83
C LEU A 135 -3.87 -10.50 -6.97
N ASP A 136 -4.66 -11.57 -6.80
CA ASP A 136 -4.93 -12.58 -7.83
C ASP A 136 -5.91 -12.13 -8.93
N GLU A 137 -6.55 -10.97 -8.76
CA GLU A 137 -7.39 -10.29 -9.76
C GLU A 137 -6.64 -9.16 -10.50
N CYS A 138 -5.34 -9.06 -10.24
CA CYS A 138 -4.36 -8.40 -11.10
C CYS A 138 -3.83 -9.45 -12.12
#